data_AF-A0A7J2VBP9-F1
#
_entry.id   AF-A0A7J2VBP9-F1
#
_cell.length_a   1.000
_cell.length_b   1.000
_cell.length_c   1.000
_cell.angle_alpha   90.00
_cell.angle_beta   90.00
_cell.angle_gamma   90.00
#
_symmetry.space_group_name_H-M   'P 1'
#
loop_
_entity.id
_entity.type
_entity.pdbx_description
1 polymer ?
#
loop_
_entity_poly.entity_id
_entity_poly.type
_entity_poly.pdbx_seq_one_letter_code
_entity_poly.pdbx_strand_id
1 'polypeptide(L)'
;MKTQYRRKLIDTIESVVGDIVSELIDKYYSDRVETDYDYERILYSIAHQVKQEIFNNKATLNDVIEYLEKLRSRRSVAKLVLSYFIARSIEEEVSEVQ
;
A
#
# COMPACT_ATOMS: atom_id res chain seq x y z
N MET A 1 -14.80 15.87 6.17
CA MET A 1 -13.59 15.61 6.98
C MET A 1 -12.86 14.32 6.60
N LYS A 2 -13.51 13.15 6.44
CA LYS A 2 -12.81 11.87 6.14
C LYS A 2 -11.95 11.86 4.86
N THR A 3 -12.36 12.56 3.81
CA THR A 3 -11.65 12.56 2.51
C THR A 3 -10.28 13.22 2.55
N GLN A 4 -10.13 14.33 3.28
CA GLN A 4 -8.85 15.05 3.38
C GLN A 4 -7.79 14.27 4.16
N TYR A 5 -8.21 13.56 5.22
CA TYR A 5 -7.33 12.66 5.96
C TYR A 5 -6.90 11.45 5.13
N ARG A 6 -7.84 10.87 4.36
CA ARG A 6 -7.53 9.78 3.43
C ARG A 6 -6.52 10.22 2.36
N ARG A 7 -6.70 11.41 1.78
CA ARG A 7 -5.78 11.93 0.77
C ARG A 7 -4.38 12.16 1.34
N LYS A 8 -4.28 12.84 2.48
CA LYS A 8 -2.99 13.07 3.15
C LYS A 8 -2.26 11.77 3.46
N LEU A 9 -2.99 10.74 3.90
CA LEU A 9 -2.43 9.40 4.12
C LEU A 9 -1.83 8.85 2.82
N ILE A 10 -2.60 8.80 1.75
CA ILE A 10 -2.17 8.27 0.45
C ILE A 10 -0.91 9.01 -0.04
N ASP A 11 -0.94 10.35 -0.07
CA ASP A 11 0.18 11.15 -0.53
C ASP A 11 1.46 10.85 0.30
N THR A 12 1.30 10.61 1.60
CA THR A 12 2.42 10.27 2.49
C THR A 12 2.98 8.88 2.17
N ILE A 13 2.12 7.87 2.03
CA ILE A 13 2.56 6.50 1.69
C ILE A 13 3.22 6.48 0.30
N GLU A 14 2.64 7.19 -0.66
CA GLU A 14 3.19 7.35 -2.01
C GLU A 14 4.61 7.92 -1.97
N SER A 15 4.85 8.97 -1.17
CA SER A 15 6.20 9.54 -1.03
C SER A 15 7.23 8.56 -0.47
N VAL A 16 6.79 7.55 0.30
CA VAL A 16 7.69 6.61 0.99
C VAL A 16 7.95 5.35 0.17
N VAL A 17 6.95 4.80 -0.51
CA VAL A 17 7.08 3.52 -1.24
C VAL A 17 6.53 3.54 -2.68
N GLY A 18 6.01 4.68 -3.15
CA GLY A 18 5.31 4.79 -4.44
C GLY A 18 6.13 4.30 -5.62
N ASP A 19 7.42 4.66 -5.71
CA ASP A 19 8.30 4.18 -6.79
C ASP A 19 8.42 2.65 -6.84
N ILE A 20 8.43 1.97 -5.69
CA ILE A 20 8.50 0.50 -5.63
C ILE A 20 7.13 -0.09 -5.98
N VAL A 21 6.05 0.51 -5.50
CA VAL A 21 4.69 0.06 -5.79
C VAL A 21 4.39 0.19 -7.28
N SER A 22 4.68 1.34 -7.91
CA SER A 22 4.54 1.54 -9.36
C SER A 22 5.38 0.53 -10.14
N GLU A 23 6.65 0.33 -9.76
CA GLU A 23 7.51 -0.67 -10.42
C GLU A 23 6.89 -2.09 -10.38
N LEU A 24 6.29 -2.47 -9.26
CA LEU A 24 5.66 -3.79 -9.11
C LEU A 24 4.35 -3.90 -9.89
N ILE A 25 3.54 -2.84 -9.90
CA ILE A 25 2.28 -2.79 -10.64
C ILE A 25 2.56 -2.90 -12.13
N ASP A 26 3.45 -2.06 -12.67
CA ASP A 26 3.80 -2.07 -14.09
C ASP A 26 4.33 -3.44 -14.54
N LYS A 27 5.04 -4.14 -13.65
CA LYS A 27 5.67 -5.42 -13.98
C LYS A 27 4.73 -6.62 -13.88
N TYR A 28 3.75 -6.58 -12.98
CA TYR A 28 2.99 -7.78 -12.59
C TYR A 28 1.47 -7.62 -12.54
N TYR A 29 0.96 -6.38 -12.50
CA TYR A 29 -0.46 -6.09 -12.25
C TYR A 29 -1.03 -5.01 -13.18
N SER A 30 -0.36 -4.69 -14.28
CA SER A 30 -0.78 -3.63 -15.22
C SER A 30 -2.14 -3.89 -15.85
N ASP A 31 -2.56 -5.16 -15.92
CA ASP A 31 -3.87 -5.61 -16.42
C ASP A 31 -4.98 -5.55 -15.34
N ARG A 32 -4.60 -5.27 -14.09
CA ARG A 32 -5.52 -5.20 -12.93
C ARG A 32 -5.63 -3.81 -12.33
N VAL A 33 -4.64 -2.95 -12.57
CA VAL A 33 -4.57 -1.58 -12.05
C VAL A 33 -4.59 -0.64 -13.23
N GLU A 34 -5.79 -0.16 -13.58
CA GLU A 34 -6.00 0.62 -14.80
C GLU A 34 -6.13 2.13 -14.51
N THR A 35 -6.47 2.49 -13.27
CA THR A 35 -6.78 3.88 -12.90
C THR A 35 -5.95 4.37 -11.72
N ASP A 36 -5.82 5.70 -11.63
CA ASP A 36 -5.24 6.36 -10.45
C ASP A 36 -6.00 5.99 -9.17
N TYR A 37 -7.31 5.76 -9.26
CA TYR A 37 -8.13 5.34 -8.14
C TYR A 37 -7.73 3.95 -7.61
N ASP A 38 -7.42 3.00 -8.49
CA ASP A 38 -6.95 1.66 -8.11
C ASP A 38 -5.59 1.75 -7.40
N TYR A 39 -4.69 2.57 -7.94
CA TYR A 39 -3.38 2.84 -7.34
C TYR A 39 -3.51 3.46 -5.94
N GLU A 40 -4.34 4.50 -5.79
CA GLU A 40 -4.61 5.15 -4.50
C GLU A 40 -5.23 4.18 -3.48
N ARG A 41 -6.10 3.27 -3.93
CA ARG A 41 -6.67 2.22 -3.10
C ARG A 41 -5.59 1.24 -2.63
N ILE A 42 -4.68 0.83 -3.49
CA ILE A 42 -3.55 -0.04 -3.14
C ILE A 42 -2.69 0.61 -2.07
N LEU A 43 -2.31 1.89 -2.24
CA LEU A 43 -1.51 2.62 -1.25
C LEU A 43 -2.22 2.70 0.12
N TYR A 44 -3.52 2.97 0.11
CA TYR A 44 -4.33 2.96 1.32
C TYR A 44 -4.38 1.56 1.96
N SER A 45 -4.54 0.51 1.15
CA SER A 45 -4.58 -0.88 1.60
C SER A 45 -3.25 -1.30 2.23
N ILE A 46 -2.11 -0.94 1.64
CA ILE A 46 -0.78 -1.19 2.21
C ILE A 46 -0.68 -0.59 3.62
N ALA A 47 -1.08 0.66 3.81
CA ALA A 47 -1.05 1.28 5.14
C ALA A 47 -1.95 0.57 6.15
N HIS A 48 -3.12 0.11 5.69
CA HIS A 48 -4.06 -0.63 6.51
C HIS A 48 -3.52 -2.01 6.92
N GLN A 49 -2.98 -2.77 5.96
CA GLN A 49 -2.38 -4.09 6.17
C GLN A 49 -1.18 -4.01 7.12
N VAL A 50 -0.30 -3.01 6.94
CA VAL A 50 0.82 -2.79 7.88
C VAL A 50 0.30 -2.54 9.30
N LYS A 51 -0.67 -1.64 9.46
CA LYS A 51 -1.24 -1.34 10.77
C LYS A 51 -1.89 -2.57 11.41
N GLN A 52 -2.58 -3.40 10.63
CA GLN A 52 -3.26 -4.60 11.10
C GLN A 52 -2.29 -5.71 11.45
N GLU A 53 -1.43 -6.11 10.52
CA GLU A 53 -0.62 -7.34 10.63
C GLU A 53 0.66 -7.14 11.42
N ILE A 54 1.31 -5.99 11.26
CA ILE A 54 2.58 -5.72 11.93
C ILE A 54 2.34 -5.17 13.34
N PHE A 55 1.30 -4.35 13.49
CA PHE A 55 1.06 -3.61 14.73
C PHE A 55 -0.23 -3.99 15.45
N ASN A 56 -0.97 -5.02 14.99
CA ASN A 56 -2.22 -5.47 15.61
C ASN A 56 -3.20 -4.32 15.88
N ASN A 57 -3.36 -3.41 14.92
CA ASN A 57 -4.17 -2.19 14.97
C ASN A 57 -3.73 -1.10 15.96
N LYS A 58 -2.59 -1.24 16.63
CA LYS A 58 -2.12 -0.29 17.66
C LYS A 58 -1.26 0.85 17.12
N ALA A 59 -0.81 0.76 15.87
CA ALA A 59 0.04 1.78 15.26
C ALA A 59 -0.70 3.09 14.98
N THR A 60 0.02 4.19 15.19
CA THR A 60 -0.26 5.51 14.63
C THR A 60 0.18 5.56 13.16
N LEU A 61 -0.17 6.65 12.47
CA LEU A 61 0.29 6.88 11.11
C LEU A 61 1.83 6.96 11.03
N ASN A 62 2.48 7.61 12.00
CA ASN A 62 3.92 7.75 12.00
C ASN A 62 4.63 6.39 12.15
N ASP A 63 4.08 5.48 12.95
CA ASP A 63 4.64 4.12 13.10
C ASP A 63 4.60 3.34 11.77
N VAL A 64 3.50 3.48 11.01
CA VAL A 64 3.37 2.87 9.67
C VAL A 64 4.38 3.45 8.70
N ILE A 65 4.57 4.77 8.71
CA ILE A 65 5.55 5.46 7.85
C ILE A 65 6.96 4.99 8.18
N GLU A 66 7.34 5.01 9.46
CA GLU A 66 8.68 4.58 9.90
C GLU A 66 8.95 3.11 9.54
N TYR A 67 7.94 2.25 9.65
CA TYR A 67 8.04 0.86 9.19
C TYR A 67 8.31 0.78 7.69
N LEU A 68 7.55 1.52 6.88
CA LEU A 68 7.70 1.51 5.41
C LEU A 68 9.04 2.11 4.97
N GLU A 69 9.54 3.16 5.63
CA GLU A 69 10.87 3.72 5.39
C GLU A 69 11.98 2.70 5.69
N LYS A 70 11.87 2.01 6.84
CA LYS A 70 12.80 0.93 7.20
C LYS A 70 12.73 -0.22 6.20
N LEU A 71 11.53 -0.60 5.77
CA LEU A 71 11.33 -1.64 4.76
C LEU A 71 11.99 -1.22 3.43
N ARG A 72 11.74 0.01 2.96
CA ARG A 72 12.31 0.60 1.74
C ARG A 72 13.84 0.52 1.72
N SER A 73 14.50 0.73 2.88
CA SER A 73 15.97 0.65 2.98
C SER A 73 16.54 -0.70 2.52
N ARG A 74 15.70 -1.75 2.51
CA ARG A 74 16.02 -3.10 2.02
C ARG A 74 15.20 -3.39 0.76
N ARG A 75 15.51 -2.72 -0.35
CA ARG A 75 14.69 -2.71 -1.58
C ARG A 75 14.23 -4.10 -2.07
N SER A 76 15.08 -5.12 -2.03
CA SER A 76 14.69 -6.49 -2.43
C SER A 76 13.61 -7.10 -1.52
N VAL A 77 13.74 -6.90 -0.20
CA VAL A 77 12.73 -7.32 0.79
C VAL A 77 11.47 -6.48 0.65
N ALA A 78 11.61 -5.17 0.45
CA ALA A 78 10.48 -4.27 0.21
C ALA A 78 9.66 -4.73 -0.99
N LYS A 79 10.32 -5.08 -2.11
CA LYS A 79 9.63 -5.62 -3.30
C LYS A 79 8.80 -6.86 -2.96
N LEU A 80 9.38 -7.80 -2.22
CA LEU A 80 8.70 -9.03 -1.83
C LEU A 80 7.47 -8.76 -0.95
N VAL A 81 7.65 -7.97 0.10
CA VAL A 81 6.56 -7.63 1.05
C VAL A 81 5.48 -6.80 0.38
N LEU A 82 5.84 -5.79 -0.41
CA LEU A 82 4.88 -4.93 -1.11
C LEU A 82 4.14 -5.71 -2.21
N SER A 83 4.80 -6.65 -2.90
CA SER A 83 4.11 -7.53 -3.87
C SER A 83 2.99 -8.32 -3.20
N TYR A 84 3.24 -8.85 -1.99
CA TYR A 84 2.22 -9.54 -1.21
C TYR A 84 1.04 -8.62 -0.86
N PHE A 85 1.31 -7.42 -0.34
CA PHE A 85 0.25 -6.47 0.02
C PHE A 85 -0.56 -5.98 -1.20
N ILE A 86 0.09 -5.77 -2.35
CA ILE A 86 -0.58 -5.40 -3.61
C ILE A 86 -1.49 -6.55 -4.07
N ALA A 87 -0.97 -7.77 -4.15
CA ALA A 87 -1.75 -8.93 -4.58
C ALA A 87 -3.01 -9.10 -3.72
N ARG A 88 -2.85 -9.02 -2.40
CA ARG A 88 -3.96 -9.13 -1.46
C ARG A 88 -4.96 -7.98 -1.60
N SER A 89 -4.49 -6.75 -1.83
CA SER A 89 -5.38 -5.60 -2.08
C SER A 89 -6.25 -5.81 -3.32
N ILE A 90 -5.75 -6.52 -4.33
CA ILE A 90 -6.51 -6.85 -5.55
C ILE A 90 -7.49 -8.00 -5.29
N GLU A 91 -7.10 -9.00 -4.50
CA GLU A 91 -7.98 -10.13 -4.15
C GLU A 91 -9.16 -9.74 -3.24
N GLU A 92 -8.94 -8.84 -2.28
CA GLU A 92 -10.00 -8.32 -1.40
C GLU A 92 -11.07 -7.57 -2.22
N GLU A 93 -10.69 -6.86 -3.29
CA GLU A 93 -11.63 -6.20 -4.21
C GLU A 93 -12.54 -7.20 -4.93
N VAL A 94 -11.99 -8.32 -5.43
CA VAL A 94 -12.77 -9.36 -6.12
C VAL A 94 -13.79 -10.00 -5.18
N SER A 95 -13.50 -10.03 -3.88
CA SER A 95 -14.33 -10.66 -2.86
C SER A 95 -15.52 -9.80 -2.43
N GLU A 96 -15.45 -8.47 -2.57
CA GLU A 96 -16.56 -7.55 -2.20
C GLU A 96 -17.61 -7.37 -3.32
N VAL A 97 -17.34 -7.91 -4.52
CA VAL A 97 -18.21 -7.80 -5.71
C VAL A 97 -19.01 -9.11 -5.97
N GLN A 98 -18.88 -10.11 -5.10
CA GLN A 98 -19.66 -11.36 -5.10
C GLN A 98 -20.68 -11.40 -3.96
#